data_AF-A0A972JEU9-F1
#
_entry.id   AF-A0A972JEU9-F1
#
_cell.length_a   1.000
_cell.length_b   1.000
_cell.length_c   1.000
_cell.angle_alpha   90.00
_cell.angle_beta   90.00
_cell.angle_gamma   90.00
#
_symmetry.space_group_name_H-M   'P 1'
#
loop_
_entity.id
_entity.type
_entity.pdbx_description
1 polymer ?
#
loop_
_entity_poly.entity_id
_entity_poly.type
_entity_poly.pdbx_seq_one_letter_code
_entity_poly.pdbx_strand_id
1 'polypeptide(L)'
;MKIFYLILINLILNNAFCQSEKSLDETKQYITKNLNEFAFKENSHAKRLHAEFENDLLRVYVLNNKGEKSDNGSVYNFATVYKYGRVKRKPGDIAHVTIWLDYLLNESQGTWKKTDFEFDIQNYDVAEQLIIAFRHLNQLLIDKKPKVEKF
;
A
#
# COMPACT_ATOMS: atom_id res chain seq x y z
N MET A 1 22.10 14.96 -27.63
CA MET A 1 21.60 15.26 -26.27
C MET A 1 20.05 15.31 -26.17
N LYS A 2 19.32 14.46 -26.91
CA LYS A 2 17.83 14.41 -26.88
C LYS A 2 17.26 13.12 -26.27
N ILE A 3 18.09 12.09 -26.10
CA ILE A 3 17.66 10.76 -25.63
C ILE A 3 17.43 10.74 -24.11
N PHE A 4 18.24 11.48 -23.35
CA PHE A 4 18.05 11.59 -21.89
C PHE A 4 16.76 12.31 -21.48
N TYR A 5 16.28 13.26 -22.29
CA TYR A 5 15.06 14.01 -21.97
C TYR A 5 13.79 13.16 -22.16
N LEU A 6 13.78 12.23 -23.14
CA LEU A 6 12.66 11.32 -23.35
C LEU A 6 12.53 10.26 -22.25
N ILE A 7 13.65 9.81 -21.67
CA ILE A 7 13.65 8.86 -20.55
C ILE A 7 13.17 9.55 -19.27
N LEU A 8 13.58 10.81 -19.03
CA LEU A 8 13.12 11.58 -17.87
C LEU A 8 11.61 11.90 -17.94
N ILE A 9 11.09 12.24 -19.13
CA ILE A 9 9.66 12.56 -19.31
C ILE A 9 8.78 11.31 -19.14
N ASN A 10 9.21 10.13 -19.60
CA ASN A 10 8.47 8.88 -19.37
C ASN A 10 8.46 8.44 -17.90
N LEU A 11 9.47 8.83 -17.11
CA LEU A 11 9.50 8.55 -15.67
C LEU A 11 8.52 9.43 -14.89
N ILE A 12 8.32 10.68 -15.33
CA ILE A 12 7.47 11.67 -14.65
C ILE A 12 5.99 11.49 -15.03
N LEU A 13 5.67 11.07 -16.26
CA LEU A 13 4.28 10.89 -16.71
C LEU A 13 3.61 9.59 -16.23
N ASN A 14 4.38 8.59 -15.77
CA ASN A 14 3.83 7.28 -15.36
C ASN A 14 3.44 7.15 -13.88
N ASN A 15 3.63 8.19 -13.05
CA ASN A 15 3.43 8.08 -11.60
C ASN A 15 2.08 8.60 -11.10
N ALA A 16 1.26 9.22 -11.95
CA ALA A 16 -0.11 9.59 -11.57
C ALA A 16 -1.03 8.36 -11.63
N PHE A 17 -1.63 8.00 -10.49
CA PHE A 17 -2.63 6.94 -10.41
C PHE A 17 -4.00 7.50 -10.85
N CYS A 18 -4.39 7.23 -12.10
CA CYS A 18 -5.76 7.45 -12.55
C CYS A 18 -6.66 6.31 -12.03
N GLN A 19 -7.64 6.63 -11.18
CA GLN A 19 -8.47 5.62 -10.49
C GLN A 19 -9.50 4.94 -11.42
N SER A 20 -10.18 5.69 -12.30
CA SER A 20 -11.43 5.24 -12.93
C SER A 20 -11.30 4.10 -13.93
N GLU A 21 -10.08 3.70 -14.31
CA GLU A 21 -9.84 2.72 -15.38
C GLU A 21 -9.00 1.52 -14.94
N LYS A 22 -8.38 1.57 -13.75
CA LYS A 22 -7.48 0.50 -13.30
C LYS A 22 -8.25 -0.68 -12.74
N SER A 23 -7.93 -1.87 -13.23
CA SER A 23 -8.41 -3.15 -12.72
C SER A 23 -7.89 -3.43 -11.30
N LEU A 24 -8.47 -4.45 -10.66
CA LEU A 24 -8.03 -4.91 -9.34
C LEU A 24 -6.54 -5.31 -9.35
N ASP A 25 -6.11 -6.05 -10.35
CA ASP A 25 -4.73 -6.55 -10.41
C ASP A 25 -3.72 -5.43 -10.70
N GLU A 26 -4.05 -4.49 -11.60
CA GLU A 26 -3.21 -3.31 -11.84
C GLU A 26 -3.09 -2.43 -10.59
N THR A 27 -4.18 -2.31 -9.83
CA THR A 27 -4.20 -1.56 -8.57
C THR A 27 -3.30 -2.22 -7.52
N LYS A 28 -3.40 -3.54 -7.37
CA LYS A 28 -2.53 -4.33 -6.49
C LYS A 28 -1.07 -4.19 -6.88
N GLN A 29 -0.75 -4.34 -8.16
CA GLN A 29 0.63 -4.21 -8.67
C GLN A 29 1.20 -2.81 -8.41
N TYR A 30 0.41 -1.76 -8.63
CA TYR A 30 0.84 -0.39 -8.34
C TYR A 30 1.16 -0.19 -6.86
N ILE A 31 0.29 -0.65 -5.96
CA ILE A 31 0.49 -0.56 -4.51
C ILE A 31 1.77 -1.30 -4.12
N THR A 32 1.90 -2.57 -4.52
CA THR A 32 3.06 -3.41 -4.19
C THR A 32 4.36 -2.80 -4.68
N LYS A 33 4.39 -2.31 -5.92
CA LYS A 33 5.57 -1.65 -6.49
C LYS A 33 5.98 -0.46 -5.63
N ASN A 34 5.06 0.46 -5.35
CA ASN A 34 5.38 1.68 -4.62
C ASN A 34 5.74 1.42 -3.15
N LEU A 35 5.10 0.44 -2.50
CA LEU A 35 5.50 0.04 -1.15
C LEU A 35 6.94 -0.52 -1.15
N ASN A 36 7.26 -1.42 -2.08
CA ASN A 36 8.57 -2.07 -2.15
C ASN A 36 9.69 -1.08 -2.51
N GLU A 37 9.36 -0.06 -3.30
CA GLU A 37 10.30 0.93 -3.81
C GLU A 37 10.48 2.14 -2.86
N PHE A 38 9.46 2.51 -2.09
CA PHE A 38 9.49 3.77 -1.34
C PHE A 38 9.15 3.66 0.14
N ALA A 39 8.61 2.53 0.62
CA ALA A 39 8.11 2.42 1.98
C ALA A 39 9.13 1.90 2.99
N PHE A 40 9.01 2.43 4.20
CA PHE A 40 9.77 2.07 5.37
C PHE A 40 8.82 1.90 6.55
N LYS A 41 9.23 1.07 7.52
CA LYS A 41 8.54 0.99 8.80
C LYS A 41 8.52 2.38 9.44
N GLU A 42 7.37 2.71 10.03
CA GLU A 42 7.16 3.98 10.72
C GLU A 42 8.32 4.35 11.66
N ASN A 43 8.78 5.59 11.55
CA ASN A 43 9.87 6.17 12.36
C ASN A 43 11.19 5.38 12.26
N SER A 44 11.32 4.55 11.24
CA SER A 44 12.49 3.72 10.99
C SER A 44 12.98 3.94 9.56
N HIS A 45 13.73 5.02 9.37
CA HIS A 45 14.35 5.36 8.08
C HIS A 45 15.32 4.28 7.54
N ALA A 46 15.63 3.25 8.33
CA ALA A 46 16.51 2.15 7.95
C ALA A 46 15.76 0.85 7.59
N LYS A 47 14.51 0.68 7.99
CA LYS A 47 13.79 -0.60 7.85
C LYS A 47 12.80 -0.55 6.71
N ARG A 48 13.24 -0.98 5.53
CA ARG A 48 12.41 -1.08 4.33
C ARG A 48 11.23 -2.03 4.55
N LEU A 49 10.12 -1.74 3.89
CA LEU A 49 9.02 -2.68 3.78
C LEU A 49 9.14 -3.51 2.51
N HIS A 50 8.60 -4.71 2.55
CA HIS A 50 8.29 -5.51 1.38
C HIS A 50 6.85 -5.99 1.48
N ALA A 51 6.10 -5.77 0.44
CA ALA A 51 4.69 -6.05 0.30
C ALA A 51 4.50 -7.09 -0.81
N GLU A 52 3.51 -7.95 -0.63
CA GLU A 52 2.98 -8.83 -1.66
C GLU A 52 1.50 -9.12 -1.40
N PHE A 53 0.75 -9.44 -2.46
CA PHE A 53 -0.65 -9.83 -2.32
C PHE A 53 -0.78 -11.35 -2.32
N GLU A 54 -1.52 -11.86 -1.34
CA GLU A 54 -2.00 -13.23 -1.28
C GLU A 54 -3.51 -13.20 -1.53
N ASN A 55 -3.90 -13.52 -2.76
CA ASN A 55 -5.24 -13.26 -3.26
C ASN A 55 -5.60 -11.76 -3.14
N ASP A 56 -6.55 -11.42 -2.27
CA ASP A 56 -7.03 -10.06 -2.01
C ASP A 56 -6.48 -9.45 -0.71
N LEU A 57 -5.61 -10.18 0.00
CA LEU A 57 -4.98 -9.73 1.24
C LEU A 57 -3.58 -9.20 0.97
N LEU A 58 -3.20 -8.11 1.63
CA LEU A 58 -1.85 -7.56 1.54
C LEU A 58 -1.01 -8.11 2.68
N ARG A 59 0.08 -8.82 2.36
CA ARG A 59 1.10 -9.20 3.33
C ARG A 59 2.26 -8.22 3.27
N VAL A 60 2.69 -7.74 4.43
CA VAL A 60 3.80 -6.79 4.56
C VAL A 60 4.85 -7.34 5.51
N TYR A 61 6.09 -7.36 5.06
CA TYR A 61 7.28 -7.74 5.79
C TYR A 61 8.12 -6.51 6.08
N VAL A 62 8.79 -6.53 7.23
CA VAL A 62 9.86 -5.58 7.51
C VAL A 62 11.17 -6.27 7.11
N LEU A 63 11.95 -5.64 6.24
CA LEU A 63 13.23 -6.19 5.83
C LEU A 63 14.28 -5.97 6.93
N ASN A 64 15.11 -6.98 7.15
CA ASN A 64 16.28 -6.86 8.01
C ASN A 64 17.42 -6.10 7.31
N ASN A 65 18.52 -5.86 8.01
CA ASN A 65 19.67 -5.12 7.45
C ASN A 65 20.34 -5.81 6.25
N LYS A 66 20.06 -7.11 6.02
CA LYS A 66 20.53 -7.88 4.87
C LYS A 66 19.52 -7.87 3.70
N GLY A 67 18.37 -7.21 3.86
CA GLY A 67 17.30 -7.18 2.88
C GLY A 67 16.39 -8.40 2.90
N GLU A 68 16.50 -9.27 3.91
CA GLU A 68 15.68 -10.48 4.04
C GLU A 68 14.37 -10.16 4.76
N LYS A 69 13.27 -10.82 4.35
CA LYS A 69 11.95 -10.70 4.98
C LYS A 69 12.02 -11.18 6.45
N SER A 70 11.42 -10.43 7.37
CA SER A 70 11.17 -10.92 8.74
C SER A 70 10.23 -12.14 8.74
N ASP A 71 10.32 -13.00 9.75
CA ASP A 71 9.41 -14.15 9.85
C ASP A 71 7.93 -13.72 9.92
N ASN A 72 7.10 -14.46 9.17
CA ASN A 72 5.63 -14.40 9.03
C ASN A 72 5.00 -13.14 8.43
N GLY A 73 5.59 -11.95 8.53
CA GLY A 73 4.96 -10.72 8.02
C GLY A 73 3.59 -10.42 8.67
N SER A 74 2.98 -9.29 8.31
CA SER A 74 1.64 -8.88 8.78
C SER A 74 0.66 -8.89 7.63
N VAL A 75 -0.52 -9.50 7.82
CA VAL A 75 -1.54 -9.64 6.77
C VAL A 75 -2.71 -8.71 7.03
N TYR A 76 -3.09 -7.97 6.01
CA TYR A 76 -4.03 -6.86 6.08
C TYR A 76 -5.20 -7.06 5.12
N ASN A 77 -6.42 -6.82 5.61
CA ASN A 77 -7.64 -6.91 4.82
C ASN A 77 -8.15 -5.53 4.40
N PHE A 78 -7.80 -5.11 3.18
CA PHE A 78 -8.22 -3.81 2.65
C PHE A 78 -9.70 -3.74 2.30
N ALA A 79 -10.47 -4.84 2.36
CA ALA A 79 -11.92 -4.80 2.21
C ALA A 79 -12.65 -4.34 3.49
N THR A 80 -11.94 -4.15 4.61
CA THR A 80 -12.52 -3.75 5.91
C THR A 80 -12.03 -2.38 6.40
N VAL A 81 -11.45 -1.58 5.50
CA VAL A 81 -11.01 -0.22 5.84
C VAL A 81 -12.19 0.60 6.38
N TYR A 82 -12.00 1.18 7.56
CA TYR A 82 -13.01 2.03 8.19
C TYR A 82 -12.57 3.49 8.32
N LYS A 83 -11.29 3.79 8.08
CA LYS A 83 -10.78 5.17 8.07
C LYS A 83 -9.47 5.27 7.29
N TYR A 84 -9.28 6.38 6.59
CA TYR A 84 -8.01 6.79 5.99
C TYR A 84 -7.45 8.01 6.74
N GLY A 85 -6.17 7.98 7.05
CA GLY A 85 -5.46 9.13 7.60
C GLY A 85 -5.24 10.20 6.54
N ARG A 86 -4.99 11.44 6.98
CA ARG A 86 -4.36 12.43 6.11
C ARG A 86 -2.89 12.06 5.95
N VAL A 87 -2.35 12.20 4.75
CA VAL A 87 -0.92 12.09 4.51
C VAL A 87 -0.24 13.23 5.27
N LYS A 88 0.70 12.91 6.17
CA LYS A 88 1.40 13.91 6.98
C LYS A 88 2.82 14.09 6.44
N ARG A 89 3.21 15.33 6.18
CA ARG A 89 4.61 15.65 5.82
C ARG A 89 5.54 15.43 7.00
N LYS A 90 6.71 14.85 6.73
CA LYS A 90 7.87 14.74 7.61
C LYS A 90 9.08 15.43 6.94
N PRO A 91 10.11 15.83 7.70
CA PRO A 91 11.35 16.35 7.12
C PRO A 91 11.99 15.37 6.13
N GLY A 92 12.63 15.89 5.08
CA GLY A 92 13.39 15.08 4.11
C GLY A 92 12.57 14.48 2.97
N ASP A 93 11.50 15.16 2.53
CA ASP A 93 10.54 14.66 1.52
C ASP A 93 9.99 13.27 1.89
N ILE A 94 9.60 13.13 3.16
CA ILE A 94 8.99 11.92 3.69
C ILE A 94 7.55 12.24 4.01
N ALA A 95 6.68 11.27 3.80
CA ALA A 95 5.31 11.33 4.26
C ALA A 95 4.98 10.14 5.15
N HIS A 96 4.16 10.39 6.15
CA HIS A 96 3.61 9.36 7.01
C HIS A 96 2.16 9.08 6.62
N VAL A 97 1.84 7.80 6.48
CA VAL A 97 0.53 7.29 6.08
C VAL A 97 -0.01 6.37 7.16
N THR A 98 -1.28 6.56 7.51
CA THR A 98 -2.06 5.68 8.40
C THR A 98 -3.33 5.26 7.70
N ILE A 99 -3.63 3.96 7.71
CA ILE A 99 -4.90 3.39 7.24
C ILE A 99 -5.44 2.50 8.34
N TRP A 100 -6.73 2.59 8.68
CA TRP A 100 -7.33 1.77 9.72
C TRP A 100 -8.21 0.67 9.14
N LEU A 101 -7.88 -0.58 9.43
CA LEU A 101 -8.51 -1.78 8.89
C LEU A 101 -8.27 -3.00 9.79
N ASP A 102 -8.67 -4.20 9.36
CA ASP A 102 -8.36 -5.42 10.09
C ASP A 102 -7.04 -6.07 9.63
N TYR A 103 -6.31 -6.64 10.58
CA TYR A 103 -5.17 -7.52 10.32
C TYR A 103 -5.38 -8.91 10.91
N LEU A 104 -4.72 -9.90 10.33
CA LEU A 104 -4.76 -11.28 10.79
C LEU A 104 -3.82 -11.43 11.99
N LEU A 105 -4.40 -11.50 13.19
CA LEU A 105 -3.65 -11.63 14.44
C LEU A 105 -3.08 -13.04 14.61
N ASN A 106 -3.86 -14.06 14.23
CA ASN A 106 -3.46 -15.45 14.31
C ASN A 106 -3.94 -16.20 13.06
N GLU A 107 -2.99 -16.60 12.21
CA GLU A 107 -3.29 -17.32 10.97
C GLU A 107 -3.91 -18.69 11.23
N SER A 108 -3.43 -19.41 12.25
CA SER A 108 -3.91 -20.76 12.57
C SER A 108 -5.36 -20.78 13.07
N GLN A 109 -5.81 -19.68 13.69
CA GLN A 109 -7.17 -19.54 14.22
C GLN A 109 -8.07 -18.68 13.32
N GLY A 110 -7.53 -18.02 12.29
CA GLY A 110 -8.29 -17.10 11.45
C GLY A 110 -8.79 -15.85 12.19
N THR A 111 -8.14 -15.43 13.27
CA THR A 111 -8.61 -14.34 14.13
C THR A 111 -8.19 -12.98 13.57
N TRP A 112 -9.18 -12.12 13.30
CA TRP A 112 -8.98 -10.75 12.80
C TRP A 112 -9.13 -9.73 13.93
N LYS A 113 -8.32 -8.66 13.87
CA LYS A 113 -8.36 -7.56 14.83
C LYS A 113 -8.24 -6.22 14.10
N LYS A 114 -8.97 -5.21 14.57
CA LYS A 114 -8.81 -3.82 14.12
C LYS A 114 -7.43 -3.28 14.51
N THR A 115 -6.77 -2.64 13.55
CA THR A 115 -5.47 -1.99 13.74
C THR A 115 -5.36 -0.75 12.84
N ASP A 116 -4.29 -0.01 13.03
CA ASP A 116 -3.68 0.86 12.04
C ASP A 116 -2.59 0.11 11.25
N PHE A 117 -2.54 0.38 9.96
CA PHE A 117 -1.42 0.10 9.08
C PHE A 117 -0.69 1.42 8.85
N GLU A 118 0.49 1.54 9.44
CA GLU A 118 1.29 2.75 9.46
C GLU A 118 2.65 2.53 8.80
N PHE A 119 3.02 3.45 7.92
CA PHE A 119 4.29 3.41 7.21
C PHE A 119 4.73 4.81 6.80
N ASP A 120 6.04 4.96 6.64
CA ASP A 120 6.64 6.16 6.06
C ASP A 120 6.99 5.89 4.59
N ILE A 121 6.75 6.86 3.71
CA ILE A 121 7.07 6.82 2.29
C ILE A 121 8.06 7.94 1.99
N GLN A 122 9.15 7.59 1.31
CA GLN A 122 9.99 8.59 0.67
C GLN A 122 9.27 9.10 -0.59
N ASN A 123 9.21 10.42 -0.76
CA ASN A 123 8.41 11.17 -1.73
C ASN A 123 6.95 11.40 -1.30
N TYR A 124 6.60 12.65 -1.01
CA TYR A 124 5.24 13.03 -0.60
C TYR A 124 4.18 12.75 -1.67
N ASP A 125 4.48 13.02 -2.94
CA ASP A 125 3.51 12.84 -4.03
C ASP A 125 3.19 11.35 -4.23
N VAL A 126 4.17 10.47 -4.08
CA VAL A 126 3.96 9.01 -4.07
C VAL A 126 3.01 8.61 -2.95
N ALA A 127 3.14 9.21 -1.77
CA ALA A 127 2.25 8.91 -0.64
C ALA A 127 0.78 9.30 -0.90
N GLU A 128 0.55 10.46 -1.54
CA GLU A 128 -0.78 10.89 -1.99
C GLU A 128 -1.36 9.91 -3.01
N GLN A 129 -0.57 9.52 -4.01
CA GLN A 129 -1.01 8.55 -5.02
C GLN A 129 -1.28 7.15 -4.43
N LEU A 130 -0.49 6.72 -3.44
CA LEU A 130 -0.73 5.48 -2.71
C LEU A 130 -2.06 5.51 -1.95
N ILE A 131 -2.38 6.59 -1.25
CA ILE A 131 -3.68 6.73 -0.57
C ILE A 131 -4.84 6.65 -1.57
N ILE A 132 -4.71 7.29 -2.72
CA ILE A 132 -5.67 7.21 -3.83
C ILE A 132 -5.81 5.76 -4.31
N ALA A 133 -4.70 5.04 -4.52
CA ALA A 133 -4.71 3.64 -4.93
C ALA A 133 -5.35 2.72 -3.87
N PHE A 134 -5.07 2.93 -2.58
CA PHE A 134 -5.68 2.14 -1.50
C PHE A 134 -7.18 2.38 -1.36
N ARG A 135 -7.67 3.59 -1.62
CA ARG A 135 -9.12 3.87 -1.68
C ARG A 135 -9.77 3.15 -2.84
N HIS A 136 -9.13 3.18 -4.00
CA HIS A 136 -9.62 2.46 -5.19
C HIS A 136 -9.64 0.95 -4.97
N LEU A 137 -8.58 0.39 -4.36
CA LEU A 137 -8.52 -1.02 -3.97
C LEU A 137 -9.69 -1.39 -3.06
N ASN A 138 -9.94 -0.61 -2.00
CA ASN A 138 -11.05 -0.87 -1.08
C ASN A 138 -12.40 -0.89 -1.82
N GLN A 139 -12.64 0.07 -2.72
CA GLN A 139 -13.86 0.11 -3.53
C GLN A 139 -14.02 -1.15 -4.39
N LEU A 140 -12.98 -1.52 -5.15
CA LEU A 140 -13.00 -2.72 -5.99
C LEU A 140 -13.24 -4.01 -5.19
N LEU A 141 -12.66 -4.11 -3.99
CA LEU A 141 -12.85 -5.27 -3.11
C LEU A 141 -14.26 -5.33 -2.50
N ILE A 142 -14.90 -4.18 -2.26
CA ILE A 142 -16.30 -4.12 -1.82
C ILE A 142 -17.23 -4.51 -2.98
N ASP A 143 -17.00 -3.98 -4.18
CA ASP A 143 -17.83 -4.25 -5.36
C ASP A 143 -17.72 -5.70 -5.85
N LYS A 144 -16.57 -6.35 -5.61
CA LYS A 144 -16.39 -7.78 -5.88
C LYS A 144 -17.23 -8.68 -4.96
N LYS A 145 -17.61 -8.21 -3.75
CA LYS A 145 -18.46 -9.01 -2.87
C LYS A 145 -19.88 -9.02 -3.43
N PRO A 146 -20.53 -10.19 -3.56
CA PRO A 146 -21.92 -10.23 -4.01
C PRO A 146 -22.77 -9.35 -3.10
N LYS A 147 -23.51 -8.41 -3.69
CA LYS A 147 -24.52 -7.66 -2.95
C LYS A 147 -25.50 -8.70 -2.42
N VAL A 148 -25.54 -8.88 -1.11
CA VAL A 148 -26.56 -9.70 -0.47
C VAL A 148 -27.89 -9.02 -0.80
N GLU A 149 -28.62 -9.55 -1.77
CA GLU A 149 -29.98 -9.12 -2.04
C GLU A 149 -30.79 -9.36 -0.77
N LYS A 150 -31.31 -8.27 -0.20
CA LYS A 150 -32.27 -8.37 0.90
C LYS A 150 -33.54 -8.97 0.31
N PHE A 151 -33.78 -10.24 0.59
CA PHE A 151 -35.10 -10.85 0.45
C PHE A 151 -36.05 -10.26 1.50
#